data_AF-A6HUH3-F1
#
_entry.id   AF-A6HUH3-F1
#
_cell.length_a   1.000
_cell.length_b   1.000
_cell.length_c   1.000
_cell.angle_alpha   90.00
_cell.angle_beta   90.00
_cell.angle_gamma   90.00
#
_symmetry.space_group_name_H-M   'P 1'
#
loop_
_entity.id
_entity.type
_entity.pdbx_description
1 polymer ?
#
loop_
_entity_poly.entity_id
_entity_poly.type
_entity_poly.pdbx_seq_one_letter_code
_entity_poly.pdbx_strand_id
1 'polypeptide(L)'
;MVAPGSVRSRLGAVFPFLLVLVDLQYEDGDPDNYIAYYRRATVFLAMGKSKAALPDLTRVIELKMDFTAARLQRGHLLLKQGRLAEAEDDFKKVLKSNPSENEEKEAQSQLVKADEMQRLRAQALDAFDSADYTAAITFLDEILEVCVWDAELRELRAECFIKEGEPRKAISDLKAASKLKNDNTEAFYKISILYYQLGDHELSLSEVRECLKLDQDHKRCFAHYKQVKKLNKLIGSAEELIRDGRYTDATSKYESVMKAEPSVAEYTVRSKERICHCFSKDEKPVEAIKICSEVLQLEPDNVNALKDRAEAYLIEEMYDEAIQDYEAAQEQNENDQQIREGLEKAQRLLKQSQKRDYYKILGVKRNAKKQEIIKAYRKLALQWHPDNFQSEEEKKKAEKKFIDIAAAKEVLSDPEMRRKFDDGEDPLDAETQQGGGSNPFHRSWDSWQGFNPFSSGGPFRFKFHFN
;
A
#
# COMPACT_ATOMS: atom_id res chain seq x y z
N MET A 1 43.92 -12.81 -6.53
CA MET A 1 42.59 -12.26 -6.20
C MET A 1 42.74 -11.38 -4.96
N VAL A 2 42.71 -10.06 -5.11
CA VAL A 2 42.68 -9.09 -4.00
C VAL A 2 41.52 -8.15 -4.27
N ALA A 3 40.62 -8.04 -3.29
CA ALA A 3 39.30 -7.42 -3.43
C ALA A 3 39.36 -5.88 -3.56
N PRO A 4 38.46 -5.25 -4.33
CA PRO A 4 38.42 -3.81 -4.60
C PRO A 4 37.71 -3.01 -3.49
N GLY A 5 38.05 -3.24 -2.22
CA GLY A 5 37.37 -2.64 -1.05
C GLY A 5 38.20 -1.67 -0.19
N SER A 6 39.51 -1.54 -0.41
CA SER A 6 40.43 -0.94 0.57
C SER A 6 40.83 0.53 0.30
N VAL A 7 40.63 1.05 -0.92
CA VAL A 7 41.12 2.40 -1.29
C VAL A 7 40.14 3.51 -0.88
N ARG A 8 38.83 3.23 -0.87
CA ARG A 8 37.80 4.24 -0.55
C ARG A 8 37.75 4.59 0.94
N SER A 9 38.10 3.67 1.84
CA SER A 9 38.04 3.89 3.29
C SER A 9 39.22 4.70 3.84
N ARG A 10 40.40 4.64 3.20
CA ARG A 10 41.58 5.40 3.63
C ARG A 10 41.58 6.86 3.18
N LEU A 11 40.92 7.19 2.07
CA LEU A 11 40.80 8.58 1.59
C LEU A 11 39.84 9.42 2.46
N GLY A 12 38.75 8.81 2.97
CA GLY A 12 37.75 9.51 3.77
C GLY A 12 38.26 10.07 5.11
N ALA A 13 39.33 9.51 5.67
CA ALA A 13 39.92 9.96 6.94
C ALA A 13 40.99 11.05 6.78
N VAL A 14 41.56 11.24 5.57
CA VAL A 14 42.64 12.21 5.30
C VAL A 14 42.09 13.59 4.97
N PHE A 15 40.93 13.65 4.30
CA PHE A 15 40.30 14.89 3.84
C PHE A 15 39.89 15.86 4.98
N PRO A 16 39.28 15.42 6.10
CA PRO A 16 38.99 16.29 7.23
C PRO A 16 40.28 16.82 7.89
N PHE A 17 41.34 16.02 7.92
CA PHE A 17 42.64 16.38 8.48
C PHE A 17 43.37 17.42 7.60
N LEU A 18 43.22 17.32 6.28
CA LEU A 18 43.71 18.32 5.33
C LEU A 18 42.97 19.65 5.48
N LEU A 19 41.66 19.62 5.77
CA LEU A 19 40.86 20.82 5.98
C LEU A 19 41.23 21.50 7.30
N VAL A 20 41.47 20.72 8.37
CA VAL A 20 42.01 21.23 9.64
C VAL A 20 43.41 21.82 9.45
N LEU A 21 44.28 21.22 8.63
CA LEU A 21 45.61 21.79 8.32
C LEU A 21 45.55 23.06 7.47
N VAL A 22 44.59 23.14 6.53
CA VAL A 22 44.36 24.35 5.71
C VAL A 22 43.73 25.46 6.55
N ASP A 23 42.75 25.15 7.40
CA ASP A 23 42.12 26.12 8.32
C ASP A 23 43.08 26.55 9.45
N LEU A 24 43.96 25.68 9.96
CA LEU A 24 45.01 26.03 10.93
C LEU A 24 46.12 26.89 10.32
N GLN A 25 46.38 26.82 9.01
CA GLN A 25 47.23 27.80 8.31
C GLN A 25 46.49 29.13 8.04
N TYR A 26 45.18 29.19 8.29
CA TYR A 26 44.29 30.26 7.86
C TYR A 26 43.93 31.24 8.99
N GLU A 27 43.79 30.78 10.24
CA GLU A 27 43.54 31.69 11.38
C GLU A 27 44.75 32.60 11.70
N ASP A 28 45.96 32.27 11.23
CA ASP A 28 47.20 33.04 11.43
C ASP A 28 47.89 33.52 10.12
N GLY A 29 47.23 33.42 8.94
CA GLY A 29 47.86 33.59 7.62
C GLY A 29 47.29 34.73 6.74
N ASP A 30 48.17 35.35 5.95
CA ASP A 30 47.93 36.48 5.04
C ASP A 30 46.56 36.46 4.30
N PRO A 31 45.63 37.40 4.61
CA PRO A 31 44.29 37.47 4.02
C PRO A 31 44.24 37.69 2.50
N ASP A 32 45.36 38.13 1.89
CA ASP A 32 45.47 38.42 0.47
C ASP A 32 46.11 37.26 -0.34
N ASN A 33 46.41 36.14 0.31
CA ASN A 33 46.99 34.97 -0.35
C ASN A 33 45.95 34.18 -1.17
N TYR A 34 45.80 34.51 -2.45
CA TYR A 34 44.86 33.83 -3.37
C TYR A 34 45.05 32.30 -3.47
N ILE A 35 46.27 31.77 -3.26
CA ILE A 35 46.55 30.33 -3.35
C ILE A 35 45.86 29.59 -2.20
N ALA A 36 45.78 30.19 -1.02
CA ALA A 36 45.11 29.60 0.14
C ALA A 36 43.61 29.40 -0.15
N TYR A 37 42.93 30.44 -0.65
CA TYR A 37 41.53 30.36 -1.05
C TYR A 37 41.32 29.31 -2.15
N TYR A 38 42.20 29.24 -3.15
CA TYR A 38 42.07 28.26 -4.23
C TYR A 38 42.24 26.81 -3.75
N ARG A 39 43.21 26.55 -2.86
CA ARG A 39 43.39 25.23 -2.25
C ARG A 39 42.19 24.85 -1.39
N ARG A 40 41.67 25.79 -0.59
CA ARG A 40 40.47 25.54 0.22
C ARG A 40 39.24 25.26 -0.65
N ALA A 41 39.04 26.03 -1.72
CA ALA A 41 37.98 25.80 -2.69
C ALA A 41 38.07 24.40 -3.33
N THR A 42 39.26 23.98 -3.76
CA THR A 42 39.44 22.64 -4.38
C THR A 42 39.21 21.51 -3.38
N VAL A 43 39.59 21.69 -2.10
CA VAL A 43 39.23 20.75 -1.03
C VAL A 43 37.71 20.71 -0.82
N PHE A 44 37.04 21.86 -0.77
CA PHE A 44 35.58 21.90 -0.68
C PHE A 44 34.91 21.21 -1.87
N LEU A 45 35.39 21.42 -3.09
CA LEU A 45 34.89 20.74 -4.29
C LEU A 45 35.12 19.22 -4.22
N ALA A 46 36.29 18.77 -3.78
CA ALA A 46 36.59 17.35 -3.59
C ALA A 46 35.70 16.69 -2.52
N MET A 47 35.26 17.46 -1.52
CA MET A 47 34.28 17.04 -0.52
C MET A 47 32.82 17.17 -0.99
N GLY A 48 32.57 17.66 -2.20
CA GLY A 48 31.21 17.94 -2.70
C GLY A 48 30.53 19.14 -2.03
N LYS A 49 31.26 19.98 -1.29
CA LYS A 49 30.76 21.18 -0.60
C LYS A 49 30.76 22.40 -1.53
N SER A 50 29.97 22.33 -2.59
CA SER A 50 29.81 23.35 -3.63
C SER A 50 29.51 24.76 -3.09
N LYS A 51 28.63 24.86 -2.10
CA LYS A 51 28.23 26.12 -1.46
C LYS A 51 29.38 26.84 -0.75
N ALA A 52 30.29 26.10 -0.12
CA ALA A 52 31.46 26.66 0.55
C ALA A 52 32.59 27.02 -0.42
N ALA A 53 32.67 26.32 -1.57
CA ALA A 53 33.69 26.58 -2.58
C ALA A 53 33.46 27.87 -3.39
N LEU A 54 32.20 28.24 -3.65
CA LEU A 54 31.85 29.41 -4.47
C LEU A 54 32.45 30.74 -3.96
N PRO A 55 32.31 31.12 -2.66
CA PRO A 55 32.89 32.36 -2.16
C PRO A 55 34.42 32.37 -2.25
N ASP A 56 35.06 31.23 -1.99
CA ASP A 56 36.51 31.10 -2.10
C ASP A 56 36.99 31.28 -3.53
N LEU A 57 36.35 30.63 -4.51
CA LEU A 57 36.67 30.81 -5.94
C LEU A 57 36.47 32.26 -6.39
N THR A 58 35.42 32.91 -5.89
CA THR A 58 35.16 34.32 -6.18
C THR A 58 36.26 35.21 -5.62
N ARG A 59 36.69 34.96 -4.37
CA ARG A 59 37.80 35.70 -3.75
C ARG A 59 39.12 35.50 -4.48
N VAL A 60 39.39 34.29 -4.99
CA VAL A 60 40.56 34.03 -5.84
C VAL A 60 40.55 34.91 -7.08
N ILE A 61 39.40 35.02 -7.76
CA ILE A 61 39.26 35.79 -8.99
C ILE A 61 39.35 37.30 -8.72
N GLU A 62 38.89 37.77 -7.57
CA GLU A 62 39.05 39.16 -7.11
C GLU A 62 40.52 39.50 -6.84
N LEU A 63 41.24 38.63 -6.13
CA LEU A 63 42.66 38.83 -5.80
C LEU A 63 43.56 38.66 -7.02
N LYS A 64 43.19 37.76 -7.94
CA LYS A 64 43.98 37.41 -9.11
C LYS A 64 43.11 37.18 -10.34
N MET A 65 42.86 38.26 -11.09
CA MET A 65 41.95 38.26 -12.25
C MET A 65 42.46 37.42 -13.44
N ASP A 66 43.77 37.26 -13.60
CA ASP A 66 44.41 36.49 -14.68
C ASP A 66 44.40 34.97 -14.41
N PHE A 67 43.96 34.53 -13.23
CA PHE A 67 43.94 33.11 -12.88
C PHE A 67 42.73 32.37 -13.49
N THR A 68 42.89 31.93 -14.74
CA THR A 68 41.87 31.27 -15.57
C THR A 68 41.31 30.00 -14.94
N ALA A 69 42.15 29.17 -14.30
CA ALA A 69 41.74 27.91 -13.69
C ALA A 69 40.63 28.10 -12.63
N ALA A 70 40.76 29.10 -11.75
CA ALA A 70 39.72 29.37 -10.75
C ALA A 70 38.42 29.87 -11.39
N ARG A 71 38.52 30.68 -12.45
CA ARG A 71 37.35 31.15 -13.20
C ARG A 71 36.64 30.00 -13.93
N LEU A 72 37.39 29.08 -14.54
CA LEU A 72 36.84 27.88 -15.15
C LEU A 72 36.09 27.03 -14.12
N GLN A 73 36.70 26.76 -12.96
CA GLN A 73 36.06 26.02 -11.87
C GLN A 73 34.81 26.73 -11.33
N ARG A 74 34.81 28.07 -11.25
CA ARG A 74 33.62 28.85 -10.86
C ARG A 74 32.51 28.72 -11.92
N GLY A 75 32.85 28.78 -13.21
CA GLY A 75 31.91 28.55 -14.30
C GLY A 75 31.22 27.18 -14.21
N HIS A 76 31.96 26.10 -13.96
CA HIS A 76 31.37 24.78 -13.75
C HIS A 76 30.42 24.71 -12.55
N LEU A 77 30.78 25.39 -11.46
CA LEU A 77 29.98 25.44 -10.24
C LEU A 77 28.68 26.21 -10.47
N LEU A 78 28.75 27.35 -11.15
CA LEU A 78 27.61 28.17 -11.53
C LEU A 78 26.68 27.44 -12.50
N LEU A 79 27.24 26.71 -13.48
CA LEU A 79 26.46 25.87 -14.40
C LEU A 79 25.68 24.79 -13.64
N LYS A 80 26.34 24.07 -12.73
CA LYS A 80 25.67 23.06 -11.89
C LYS A 80 24.58 23.66 -11.00
N GLN A 81 24.73 24.92 -10.57
CA GLN A 81 23.71 25.66 -9.81
C GLN A 81 22.58 26.22 -10.68
N GLY A 82 22.65 26.10 -12.01
CA GLY A 82 21.66 26.68 -12.93
C GLY A 82 21.79 28.20 -13.13
N ARG A 83 22.89 28.81 -12.66
CA ARG A 83 23.20 30.24 -12.86
C ARG A 83 23.85 30.46 -14.23
N LEU A 84 23.08 30.16 -15.28
CA LEU A 84 23.56 30.00 -16.66
C LEU A 84 24.27 31.26 -17.19
N ALA A 85 23.67 32.44 -17.03
CA ALA A 85 24.26 33.69 -17.53
C ALA A 85 25.62 34.03 -16.89
N GLU A 86 25.78 33.76 -15.59
CA GLU A 86 27.04 33.99 -14.88
C GLU A 86 28.09 32.94 -15.25
N ALA A 87 27.67 31.67 -15.43
CA ALA A 87 28.55 30.61 -15.91
C ALA A 87 29.09 30.94 -17.31
N GLU A 88 28.23 31.39 -18.22
CA GLU A 88 28.61 31.81 -19.57
C GLU A 88 29.61 32.97 -19.56
N ASP A 89 29.38 33.99 -18.73
CA ASP A 89 30.30 35.12 -18.59
C ASP A 89 31.69 34.66 -18.14
N ASP A 90 31.74 33.74 -17.17
CA ASP A 90 32.99 33.14 -16.71
C ASP A 90 33.70 32.35 -17.81
N PHE A 91 33.01 31.45 -18.52
CA PHE A 91 33.61 30.69 -19.60
C PHE A 91 34.07 31.60 -20.76
N LYS A 92 33.28 32.62 -21.14
CA LYS A 92 33.67 33.61 -22.17
C LYS A 92 34.91 34.40 -21.74
N LYS A 93 35.03 34.76 -20.45
CA LYS A 93 36.21 35.44 -19.91
C LYS A 93 37.44 34.53 -19.87
N VAL A 94 37.29 33.23 -19.61
CA VAL A 94 38.39 32.25 -19.72
C VAL A 94 38.94 32.24 -21.15
N LEU A 95 38.07 32.14 -22.16
CA LEU A 95 38.49 32.13 -23.58
C LEU A 95 39.20 33.42 -24.02
N LYS A 96 38.92 34.55 -23.36
CA LYS A 96 39.57 35.85 -23.64
C LYS A 96 40.92 36.03 -22.92
N SER A 97 41.27 35.17 -21.97
CA SER A 97 42.40 35.37 -21.04
C SER A 97 43.61 34.46 -21.33
N ASN A 98 43.83 34.09 -22.60
CA ASN A 98 44.90 33.16 -23.03
C ASN A 98 44.90 31.82 -22.26
N PRO A 99 43.83 31.01 -22.37
CA PRO A 99 43.76 29.71 -21.70
C PRO A 99 44.76 28.71 -22.28
N SER A 100 45.06 27.65 -21.53
CA SER A 100 45.72 26.46 -22.09
C SER A 100 44.79 25.72 -23.07
N GLU A 101 45.34 24.91 -23.98
CA GLU A 101 44.55 24.17 -24.98
C GLU A 101 43.44 23.31 -24.34
N ASN A 102 43.69 22.73 -23.16
CA ASN A 102 42.72 21.93 -22.44
C ASN A 102 41.61 22.81 -21.84
N GLU A 103 41.97 23.93 -21.21
CA GLU A 103 40.99 24.88 -20.64
C GLU A 103 40.12 25.51 -21.74
N GLU A 104 40.69 25.76 -22.93
CA GLU A 104 39.96 26.28 -24.08
C GLU A 104 38.88 25.29 -24.55
N LYS A 105 39.25 24.02 -24.76
CA LYS A 105 38.31 22.96 -25.15
C LYS A 105 37.22 22.74 -24.11
N GLU A 106 37.59 22.75 -22.82
CA GLU A 106 36.65 22.59 -21.72
C GLU A 106 35.67 23.76 -21.66
N ALA A 107 36.15 25.01 -21.68
CA ALA A 107 35.31 26.20 -21.67
C ALA A 107 34.36 26.27 -22.87
N GLN A 108 34.83 25.93 -24.08
CA GLN A 108 33.96 25.86 -25.28
C GLN A 108 32.88 24.78 -25.13
N SER A 109 33.24 23.59 -24.66
CA SER A 109 32.28 22.49 -24.43
C SER A 109 31.21 22.88 -23.41
N GLN A 110 31.58 23.55 -22.32
CA GLN A 110 30.61 23.99 -21.31
C GLN A 110 29.74 25.15 -21.80
N LEU A 111 30.25 26.03 -22.67
CA LEU A 111 29.44 27.10 -23.26
C LEU A 111 28.31 26.56 -24.15
N VAL A 112 28.60 25.53 -24.96
CA VAL A 112 27.56 24.88 -25.78
C VAL A 112 26.48 24.28 -24.88
N LYS A 113 26.86 23.62 -23.79
CA LYS A 113 25.90 23.10 -22.80
C LYS A 113 25.11 24.21 -22.13
N ALA A 114 25.75 25.31 -21.75
CA ALA A 114 25.07 26.44 -21.09
C ALA A 114 24.00 27.07 -22.01
N ASP A 115 24.31 27.25 -23.30
CA ASP A 115 23.37 27.77 -24.30
C ASP A 115 22.17 26.81 -24.50
N GLU A 116 22.43 25.51 -24.58
CA GLU A 116 21.39 24.47 -24.64
C GLU A 116 20.50 24.48 -23.39
N MET A 117 21.09 24.55 -22.19
CA MET A 117 20.35 24.65 -20.93
C MET A 117 19.50 25.92 -20.87
N GLN A 118 19.97 27.02 -21.44
CA GLN A 118 19.23 28.28 -21.47
C GLN A 118 18.01 28.18 -22.39
N ARG A 119 18.16 27.51 -23.55
CA ARG A 119 17.03 27.20 -24.44
C ARG A 119 16.02 26.28 -23.76
N LEU A 120 16.47 25.18 -23.18
CA LEU A 120 15.59 24.23 -22.48
C LEU A 120 14.87 24.89 -21.32
N ARG A 121 15.54 25.75 -20.54
CA ARG A 121 14.91 26.50 -19.45
C ARG A 121 13.77 27.39 -19.95
N ALA A 122 13.94 28.07 -21.08
CA ALA A 122 12.87 28.85 -21.68
C ALA A 122 11.68 27.97 -22.12
N GLN A 123 11.97 26.80 -22.71
CA GLN A 123 10.94 25.83 -23.12
C GLN A 123 10.20 25.23 -21.92
N ALA A 124 10.90 24.93 -20.83
CA ALA A 124 10.31 24.43 -19.59
C ALA A 124 9.36 25.45 -18.94
N LEU A 125 9.75 26.72 -18.92
CA LEU A 125 8.92 27.80 -18.37
C LEU A 125 7.69 28.07 -19.24
N ASP A 126 7.85 28.11 -20.57
CA ASP A 126 6.73 28.27 -21.51
C ASP A 126 5.73 27.11 -21.43
N ALA A 127 6.23 25.87 -21.33
CA ALA A 127 5.40 24.68 -21.10
C ALA A 127 4.66 24.75 -19.76
N PHE A 128 5.33 25.20 -18.70
CA PHE A 128 4.70 25.38 -17.38
C PHE A 128 3.61 26.46 -17.41
N ASP A 129 3.87 27.61 -18.03
CA ASP A 129 2.93 28.73 -18.13
C ASP A 129 1.70 28.39 -19.00
N SER A 130 1.89 27.53 -20.01
CA SER A 130 0.81 26.96 -20.83
C SER A 130 0.10 25.77 -20.17
N ALA A 131 0.46 25.42 -18.93
CA ALA A 131 -0.06 24.29 -18.15
C ALA A 131 0.17 22.91 -18.79
N ASP A 132 1.14 22.78 -19.71
CA ASP A 132 1.66 21.48 -20.18
C ASP A 132 2.75 20.99 -19.23
N TYR A 133 2.32 20.44 -18.09
CA TYR A 133 3.24 19.99 -17.05
C TYR A 133 4.07 18.77 -17.50
N THR A 134 3.55 17.93 -18.38
CA THR A 134 4.27 16.75 -18.91
C THR A 134 5.46 17.15 -19.79
N ALA A 135 5.27 18.13 -20.68
CA ALA A 135 6.35 18.69 -21.47
C ALA A 135 7.35 19.43 -20.56
N ALA A 136 6.85 20.22 -19.60
CA ALA A 136 7.71 20.91 -18.63
C ALA A 136 8.59 19.93 -17.85
N ILE A 137 8.05 18.80 -17.36
CA ILE A 137 8.81 17.74 -16.67
C ILE A 137 9.91 17.19 -17.58
N THR A 138 9.61 16.92 -18.84
CA THR A 138 10.57 16.37 -19.81
C THR A 138 11.77 17.32 -20.00
N PHE A 139 11.50 18.62 -20.20
CA PHE A 139 12.57 19.61 -20.30
C PHE A 139 13.35 19.76 -18.99
N LEU A 140 12.66 19.74 -17.84
CA LEU A 140 13.30 19.84 -16.53
C LEU A 140 14.16 18.63 -16.20
N ASP A 141 13.78 17.43 -16.65
CA ASP A 141 14.59 16.22 -16.51
C ASP A 141 15.94 16.38 -17.23
N GLU A 142 15.92 16.80 -18.49
CA GLU A 142 17.14 17.07 -19.27
C GLU A 142 18.00 18.18 -18.62
N ILE A 143 17.38 19.27 -18.15
CA ILE A 143 18.12 20.35 -17.49
C ILE A 143 18.80 19.87 -16.21
N LEU A 144 18.09 19.08 -15.39
CA LEU A 144 18.57 18.64 -14.08
C LEU A 144 19.61 17.51 -14.15
N GLU A 145 19.86 16.92 -15.32
CA GLU A 145 21.04 16.08 -15.57
C GLU A 145 22.34 16.90 -15.54
N VAL A 146 22.30 18.15 -16.01
CA VAL A 146 23.45 19.07 -16.04
C VAL A 146 23.45 19.97 -14.81
N CYS A 147 22.33 20.64 -14.55
CA CYS A 147 22.13 21.61 -13.47
C CYS A 147 21.70 20.92 -12.17
N VAL A 148 22.49 19.95 -11.72
CA VAL A 148 22.17 19.05 -10.59
C VAL A 148 21.97 19.76 -9.23
N TRP A 149 22.33 21.03 -9.11
CA TRP A 149 22.19 21.83 -7.89
C TRP A 149 21.29 23.05 -8.07
N ASP A 150 20.51 23.10 -9.15
CA ASP A 150 19.45 24.10 -9.31
C ASP A 150 18.25 23.72 -8.42
N ALA A 151 18.07 24.49 -7.34
CA ALA A 151 16.98 24.27 -6.40
C ALA A 151 15.64 24.81 -6.91
N GLU A 152 15.66 25.86 -7.74
CA GLU A 152 14.46 26.52 -8.26
C GLU A 152 13.78 25.66 -9.32
N LEU A 153 14.56 25.09 -10.24
CA LEU A 153 14.03 24.18 -11.26
C LEU A 153 13.56 22.85 -10.67
N ARG A 154 14.16 22.39 -9.57
CA ARG A 154 13.63 21.26 -8.80
C ARG A 154 12.30 21.57 -8.13
N GLU A 155 12.16 22.75 -7.53
CA GLU A 155 10.90 23.21 -6.96
C GLU A 155 9.82 23.36 -8.05
N LEU A 156 10.18 23.82 -9.25
CA LEU A 156 9.28 23.90 -10.39
C LEU A 156 8.84 22.50 -10.86
N ARG A 157 9.77 21.56 -11.00
CA ARG A 157 9.44 20.17 -11.36
C ARG A 157 8.56 19.49 -10.31
N ALA A 158 8.81 19.77 -9.03
CA ALA A 158 7.95 19.31 -7.95
C ALA A 158 6.52 19.87 -8.07
N GLU A 159 6.37 21.14 -8.43
CA GLU A 159 5.05 21.74 -8.70
C GLU A 159 4.36 21.04 -9.88
N CYS A 160 5.08 20.75 -10.97
CA CYS A 160 4.55 19.95 -12.08
C CYS A 160 4.03 18.59 -11.60
N PHE A 161 4.81 17.86 -10.81
CA PHE A 161 4.38 16.56 -10.27
C PHE A 161 3.14 16.67 -9.37
N ILE A 162 2.99 17.76 -8.61
CA ILE A 162 1.77 17.99 -7.81
C ILE A 162 0.56 18.19 -8.73
N LYS A 163 0.73 18.95 -9.83
CA LYS A 163 -0.34 19.21 -10.81
C LYS A 163 -0.74 17.95 -11.58
N GLU A 164 0.20 17.07 -11.86
CA GLU A 164 -0.01 15.77 -12.51
C GLU A 164 -0.56 14.69 -11.54
N GLY A 165 -0.71 14.99 -10.25
CA GLY A 165 -1.22 14.02 -9.27
C GLY A 165 -0.18 12.99 -8.81
N GLU A 166 1.11 13.29 -8.95
CA GLU A 166 2.24 12.46 -8.51
C GLU A 166 3.00 13.06 -7.31
N PRO A 167 2.34 13.33 -6.16
CA PRO A 167 2.95 14.05 -5.03
C PRO A 167 4.17 13.33 -4.41
N ARG A 168 4.28 12.00 -4.57
CA ARG A 168 5.45 11.24 -4.09
C ARG A 168 6.74 11.64 -4.83
N LYS A 169 6.67 11.88 -6.14
CA LYS A 169 7.81 12.36 -6.92
C LYS A 169 8.17 13.80 -6.54
N ALA A 170 7.16 14.65 -6.33
CA ALA A 170 7.35 16.02 -5.85
C ALA A 170 8.11 16.10 -4.51
N ILE A 171 7.78 15.22 -3.55
CA ILE A 171 8.48 15.16 -2.25
C ILE A 171 9.98 14.89 -2.44
N SER A 172 10.36 14.02 -3.37
CA SER A 172 11.78 13.73 -3.66
C SER A 172 12.53 14.98 -4.09
N ASP A 173 11.95 15.75 -5.02
CA ASP A 173 12.55 16.97 -5.53
C ASP A 173 12.62 18.07 -4.49
N LEU A 174 11.55 18.27 -3.71
CA LEU A 174 11.54 19.24 -2.61
C LEU A 174 12.58 18.89 -1.52
N LYS A 175 12.76 17.60 -1.19
CA LYS A 175 13.81 17.15 -0.28
C LYS A 175 15.21 17.38 -0.83
N ALA A 176 15.39 17.27 -2.14
CA ALA A 176 16.65 17.60 -2.78
C ALA A 176 16.89 19.13 -2.76
N ALA A 177 15.86 19.93 -3.02
CA ALA A 177 15.93 21.39 -2.98
C ALA A 177 16.17 21.95 -1.56
N SER A 178 15.55 21.37 -0.53
CA SER A 178 15.74 21.77 0.86
C SER A 178 17.16 21.54 1.38
N LYS A 179 17.91 20.60 0.79
CA LYS A 179 19.33 20.38 1.10
C LYS A 179 20.27 21.40 0.44
N LEU A 180 19.82 22.08 -0.61
CA LEU A 180 20.63 23.05 -1.36
C LEU A 180 20.53 24.46 -0.75
N LYS A 181 19.33 24.83 -0.25
CA LYS A 181 19.06 26.11 0.42
C LYS A 181 19.20 25.94 1.95
N ASN A 182 19.89 26.85 2.64
CA ASN A 182 20.11 26.72 4.10
C ASN A 182 18.88 27.18 4.92
N ASP A 183 18.02 27.96 4.29
CA ASP A 183 16.93 28.75 4.87
C ASP A 183 15.60 28.39 4.19
N ASN A 184 15.38 27.09 3.94
CA ASN A 184 14.20 26.65 3.18
C ASN A 184 13.02 26.24 4.08
N THR A 185 12.59 27.16 4.95
CA THR A 185 11.39 27.00 5.78
C THR A 185 10.16 26.63 4.94
N GLU A 186 10.03 27.21 3.74
CA GLU A 186 8.92 26.93 2.82
C GLU A 186 8.96 25.51 2.24
N ALA A 187 10.12 24.98 1.86
CA ALA A 187 10.17 23.59 1.37
C ALA A 187 9.78 22.58 2.44
N PHE A 188 10.25 22.75 3.69
CA PHE A 188 9.82 21.88 4.78
C PHE A 188 8.31 21.96 5.03
N TYR A 189 7.74 23.16 4.93
CA TYR A 189 6.29 23.34 4.99
C TYR A 189 5.57 22.59 3.85
N LYS A 190 5.99 22.80 2.60
CA LYS A 190 5.40 22.12 1.42
C LYS A 190 5.50 20.60 1.51
N ILE A 191 6.68 20.06 1.87
CA ILE A 191 6.90 18.62 2.06
C ILE A 191 5.95 18.07 3.13
N SER A 192 5.84 18.77 4.27
CA SER A 192 4.94 18.36 5.36
C SER A 192 3.48 18.34 4.93
N ILE A 193 3.03 19.32 4.13
CA ILE A 193 1.68 19.35 3.57
C ILE A 193 1.44 18.19 2.61
N LEU A 194 2.39 17.86 1.74
CA LEU A 194 2.26 16.73 0.82
C LEU A 194 2.16 15.39 1.56
N TYR A 195 3.01 15.17 2.58
CA TYR A 195 2.89 13.99 3.43
C TYR A 195 1.53 13.94 4.14
N TYR A 196 1.03 15.08 4.59
CA TYR A 196 -0.29 15.16 5.22
C TYR A 196 -1.42 14.75 4.29
N GLN A 197 -1.39 15.22 3.04
CA GLN A 197 -2.38 14.87 2.02
C GLN A 197 -2.33 13.39 1.64
N LEU A 198 -1.14 12.79 1.66
CA LEU A 198 -0.92 11.37 1.42
C LEU A 198 -1.26 10.47 2.62
N GLY A 199 -1.67 11.04 3.76
CA GLY A 199 -1.96 10.27 4.97
C GLY A 199 -0.72 9.94 5.83
N ASP A 200 0.50 10.24 5.37
CA ASP A 200 1.78 10.01 6.04
C ASP A 200 1.99 11.00 7.22
N HIS A 201 1.10 10.94 8.21
CA HIS A 201 1.04 11.90 9.34
C HIS A 201 2.31 11.94 10.20
N GLU A 202 3.03 10.81 10.34
CA GLU A 202 4.27 10.75 11.11
C GLU A 202 5.40 11.54 10.44
N LEU A 203 5.57 11.31 9.13
CA LEU A 203 6.54 12.03 8.31
C LEU A 203 6.17 13.52 8.25
N SER A 204 4.89 13.83 8.00
CA SER A 204 4.37 15.20 8.04
C SER A 204 4.74 15.93 9.35
N LEU A 205 4.58 15.27 10.49
CA LEU A 205 4.90 15.83 11.81
C LEU A 205 6.40 16.05 12.00
N SER A 206 7.25 15.16 11.47
CA SER A 206 8.70 15.32 11.52
C SER A 206 9.18 16.51 10.69
N GLU A 207 8.66 16.67 9.47
CA GLU A 207 9.11 17.71 8.54
C GLU A 207 8.64 19.11 8.99
N VAL A 208 7.44 19.24 9.55
CA VAL A 208 6.99 20.53 10.12
C VAL A 208 7.76 20.92 11.39
N ARG A 209 8.33 19.94 12.13
CA ARG A 209 9.25 20.25 13.24
C ARG A 209 10.56 20.82 12.74
N GLU A 210 11.10 20.31 11.63
CA GLU A 210 12.28 20.90 11.01
C GLU A 210 11.98 22.32 10.48
N CYS A 211 10.77 22.56 9.93
CA CYS A 211 10.32 23.93 9.61
C CYS A 211 10.40 24.86 10.84
N LEU A 212 9.80 24.46 11.97
CA LEU A 212 9.77 25.26 13.19
C LEU A 212 11.11 25.40 13.90
N LYS A 213 12.06 24.50 13.61
CA LYS A 213 13.43 24.57 14.10
C LYS A 213 14.22 25.67 13.39
N LEU A 214 13.93 25.90 12.11
CA LEU A 214 14.51 27.00 11.32
C LEU A 214 13.85 28.34 11.68
N ASP A 215 12.52 28.36 11.81
CA ASP A 215 11.74 29.55 12.16
C ASP A 215 10.64 29.21 13.17
N GLN A 216 10.88 29.59 14.44
CA GLN A 216 9.96 29.32 15.55
C GLN A 216 8.66 30.14 15.46
N ASP A 217 8.68 31.27 14.75
CA ASP A 217 7.56 32.20 14.62
C ASP A 217 6.78 32.00 13.31
N HIS A 218 7.13 30.96 12.51
CA HIS A 218 6.47 30.67 11.24
C HIS A 218 4.99 30.27 11.45
N LYS A 219 4.09 31.24 11.29
CA LYS A 219 2.65 31.11 11.57
C LYS A 219 2.00 29.91 10.87
N ARG A 220 2.30 29.68 9.59
CA ARG A 220 1.74 28.55 8.80
C ARG A 220 2.23 27.20 9.31
N CYS A 221 3.53 27.06 9.59
CA CYS A 221 4.07 25.82 10.13
C CYS A 221 3.55 25.53 11.53
N PHE A 222 3.40 26.56 12.37
CA PHE A 222 2.89 26.36 13.73
C PHE A 222 1.41 25.95 13.74
N ALA A 223 0.59 26.54 12.88
CA ALA A 223 -0.80 26.13 12.70
C ALA A 223 -0.88 24.66 12.22
N HIS A 224 -0.12 24.30 11.19
CA HIS A 224 -0.06 22.94 10.66
C HIS A 224 0.45 21.94 11.70
N TYR A 225 1.53 22.26 12.40
CA TYR A 225 2.07 21.44 13.49
C TYR A 225 1.03 21.08 14.54
N LYS A 226 0.18 22.03 14.96
CA LYS A 226 -0.90 21.75 15.93
C LYS A 226 -1.89 20.73 15.40
N GLN A 227 -2.29 20.87 14.14
CA GLN A 227 -3.22 19.97 13.47
C GLN A 227 -2.62 18.55 13.37
N VAL A 228 -1.43 18.42 12.77
CA VAL A 228 -0.77 17.11 12.58
C VAL A 228 -0.45 16.46 13.92
N LYS A 229 0.02 17.22 14.92
CA LYS A 229 0.32 16.67 16.26
C LYS A 229 -0.94 16.08 16.92
N LYS A 230 -2.08 16.78 16.80
CA LYS A 230 -3.36 16.29 17.33
C LYS A 230 -3.78 15.01 16.62
N LEU A 231 -3.73 15.01 15.28
CA LEU A 231 -4.11 13.87 14.46
C LEU A 231 -3.22 12.65 14.72
N ASN A 232 -1.90 12.83 14.69
CA ASN A 232 -0.92 11.77 14.96
C ASN A 232 -1.09 11.17 16.36
N LYS A 233 -1.43 11.97 17.36
CA LYS A 233 -1.70 11.47 18.72
C LYS A 233 -2.97 10.63 18.77
N LEU A 234 -4.02 11.03 18.06
CA LEU A 234 -5.27 10.26 18.00
C LEU A 234 -5.05 8.91 17.30
N ILE A 235 -4.37 8.91 16.15
CA ILE A 235 -4.07 7.69 15.39
C ILE A 235 -3.15 6.76 16.20
N GLY A 236 -2.05 7.28 16.75
CA GLY A 236 -1.14 6.47 17.57
C GLY A 236 -1.83 5.86 18.81
N SER A 237 -2.74 6.61 19.45
CA SER A 237 -3.55 6.08 20.55
C SER A 237 -4.57 5.04 20.09
N ALA A 238 -5.11 5.14 18.87
CA ALA A 238 -6.05 4.16 18.33
C ALA A 238 -5.34 2.83 18.02
N GLU A 239 -4.17 2.88 17.38
CA GLU A 239 -3.36 1.68 17.08
C GLU A 239 -2.85 0.99 18.36
N GLU A 240 -2.52 1.75 19.41
CA GLU A 240 -2.20 1.17 20.72
C GLU A 240 -3.40 0.39 21.30
N LEU A 241 -4.62 0.94 21.21
CA LEU A 241 -5.83 0.27 21.67
C LEU A 241 -6.15 -1.00 20.86
N ILE A 242 -5.92 -0.99 19.54
CA ILE A 242 -6.07 -2.18 18.68
C ILE A 242 -5.12 -3.29 19.14
N ARG A 243 -3.85 -2.94 19.40
CA ARG A 243 -2.84 -3.90 19.88
C ARG A 243 -3.21 -4.49 21.24
N ASP A 244 -3.87 -3.72 22.09
CA ASP A 244 -4.36 -4.16 23.41
C ASP A 244 -5.70 -4.92 23.34
N GLY A 245 -6.28 -5.12 22.15
CA GLY A 245 -7.57 -5.79 21.95
C GLY A 245 -8.79 -4.94 22.36
N ARG A 246 -8.61 -3.65 22.59
CA ARG A 246 -9.68 -2.71 22.99
C ARG A 246 -10.34 -2.08 21.76
N TYR A 247 -10.99 -2.91 20.95
CA TYR A 247 -11.52 -2.53 19.64
C TYR A 247 -12.59 -1.44 19.68
N THR A 248 -13.51 -1.50 20.64
CA THR A 248 -14.57 -0.47 20.79
C THR A 248 -14.01 0.92 21.10
N ASP A 249 -13.00 0.99 21.96
CA ASP A 249 -12.30 2.24 22.28
C ASP A 249 -11.51 2.75 21.06
N ALA A 250 -10.86 1.85 20.31
CA ALA A 250 -10.14 2.19 19.08
C ALA A 250 -11.08 2.76 18.01
N THR A 251 -12.26 2.17 17.81
CA THR A 251 -13.29 2.69 16.91
C THR A 251 -13.68 4.13 17.27
N SER A 252 -13.91 4.42 18.56
CA SER A 252 -14.22 5.78 19.02
C SER A 252 -13.07 6.78 18.76
N LYS A 253 -11.81 6.32 18.85
CA LYS A 253 -10.65 7.15 18.49
C LYS A 253 -10.61 7.44 16.99
N TYR A 254 -10.85 6.44 16.14
CA TYR A 254 -10.86 6.64 14.69
C TYR A 254 -12.02 7.54 14.21
N GLU A 255 -13.20 7.45 14.84
CA GLU A 255 -14.25 8.45 14.61
C GLU A 255 -13.81 9.86 14.99
N SER A 256 -13.01 10.00 16.05
CA SER A 256 -12.44 11.29 16.45
C SER A 256 -11.36 11.78 15.49
N VAL A 257 -10.62 10.87 14.83
CA VAL A 257 -9.67 11.18 13.74
C VAL A 257 -10.43 11.79 12.56
N MET A 258 -11.49 11.13 12.10
CA MET A 258 -12.33 11.62 10.99
C MET A 258 -12.98 12.98 11.29
N LYS A 259 -13.37 13.23 12.55
CA LYS A 259 -13.87 14.54 12.99
C LYS A 259 -12.77 15.60 13.06
N ALA A 260 -11.55 15.21 13.38
CA ALA A 260 -10.41 16.13 13.47
C ALA A 260 -9.88 16.52 12.09
N GLU A 261 -9.98 15.64 11.10
CA GLU A 261 -9.60 15.90 9.71
C GLU A 261 -10.67 15.37 8.73
N PRO A 262 -11.70 16.18 8.43
CA PRO A 262 -12.76 15.80 7.50
C PRO A 262 -12.46 16.17 6.03
N SER A 263 -11.43 16.97 5.75
CA SER A 263 -11.19 17.51 4.42
C SER A 263 -10.35 16.57 3.54
N VAL A 264 -9.37 15.88 4.12
CA VAL A 264 -8.53 14.93 3.39
C VAL A 264 -9.16 13.53 3.38
N ALA A 265 -9.56 13.06 2.20
CA ALA A 265 -10.26 11.79 2.01
C ALA A 265 -9.47 10.58 2.55
N GLU A 266 -8.14 10.57 2.39
CA GLU A 266 -7.26 9.48 2.83
C GLU A 266 -7.46 9.13 4.32
N TYR A 267 -7.55 10.13 5.19
CA TYR A 267 -7.77 9.89 6.62
C TYR A 267 -9.13 9.27 6.91
N THR A 268 -10.15 9.58 6.11
CA THR A 268 -11.47 8.96 6.25
C THR A 268 -11.45 7.52 5.79
N VAL A 269 -10.85 7.23 4.63
CA VAL A 269 -10.76 5.88 4.07
C VAL A 269 -9.97 4.96 5.01
N ARG A 270 -8.76 5.38 5.41
CA ARG A 270 -7.93 4.61 6.35
C ARG A 270 -8.59 4.44 7.72
N SER A 271 -9.25 5.48 8.25
CA SER A 271 -9.98 5.34 9.52
C SER A 271 -11.10 4.30 9.41
N LYS A 272 -11.85 4.28 8.31
CA LYS A 272 -12.89 3.26 8.07
C LYS A 272 -12.31 1.86 7.91
N GLU A 273 -11.18 1.71 7.22
CA GLU A 273 -10.44 0.44 7.12
C GLU A 273 -10.10 -0.10 8.51
N ARG A 274 -9.54 0.74 9.39
CA ARG A 274 -9.20 0.34 10.76
C ARG A 274 -10.43 0.08 11.64
N ILE A 275 -11.55 0.77 11.42
CA ILE A 275 -12.82 0.48 12.09
C ILE A 275 -13.40 -0.87 11.62
N CYS A 276 -13.35 -1.16 10.32
CA CYS A 276 -13.69 -2.45 9.73
C CYS A 276 -12.88 -3.57 10.42
N HIS A 277 -11.56 -3.39 10.54
CA HIS A 277 -10.69 -4.30 11.28
C HIS A 277 -11.11 -4.47 12.74
N CYS A 278 -11.41 -3.38 13.44
CA CYS A 278 -11.87 -3.43 14.83
C CYS A 278 -13.15 -4.26 14.98
N PHE A 279 -14.16 -4.06 14.13
CA PHE A 279 -15.41 -4.84 14.22
C PHE A 279 -15.21 -6.32 13.87
N SER A 280 -14.35 -6.62 12.89
CA SER A 280 -14.04 -8.00 12.52
C SER A 280 -13.37 -8.75 13.68
N LYS A 281 -12.34 -8.15 14.30
CA LYS A 281 -11.63 -8.75 15.45
C LYS A 281 -12.42 -8.75 16.76
N ASP A 282 -13.41 -7.88 16.90
CA ASP A 282 -14.37 -7.86 18.03
C ASP A 282 -15.56 -8.82 17.83
N GLU A 283 -15.52 -9.68 16.80
CA GLU A 283 -16.56 -10.65 16.44
C GLU A 283 -17.95 -10.01 16.26
N LYS A 284 -18.00 -8.81 15.65
CA LYS A 284 -19.22 -8.07 15.30
C LYS A 284 -19.45 -8.08 13.79
N PRO A 285 -19.92 -9.20 13.22
CA PRO A 285 -19.90 -9.40 11.78
C PRO A 285 -20.84 -8.46 11.01
N VAL A 286 -22.02 -8.11 11.55
CA VAL A 286 -22.99 -7.24 10.88
C VAL A 286 -22.40 -5.84 10.64
N GLU A 287 -21.80 -5.25 11.68
CA GLU A 287 -21.14 -3.96 11.60
C GLU A 287 -19.86 -4.03 10.75
N ALA A 288 -19.08 -5.10 10.88
CA ALA A 288 -17.88 -5.33 10.06
C ALA A 288 -18.22 -5.35 8.57
N ILE A 289 -19.16 -6.21 8.14
CA ILE A 289 -19.57 -6.34 6.73
C ILE A 289 -20.01 -4.99 6.17
N LYS A 290 -20.79 -4.21 6.94
CA LYS A 290 -21.22 -2.88 6.53
C LYS A 290 -20.05 -1.94 6.28
N ILE A 291 -19.18 -1.74 7.27
CA ILE A 291 -18.09 -0.76 7.16
C ILE A 291 -17.03 -1.21 6.15
N CYS A 292 -16.65 -2.50 6.14
CA CYS A 292 -15.71 -3.03 5.17
C CYS A 292 -16.26 -2.86 3.73
N SER A 293 -17.56 -3.05 3.52
CA SER A 293 -18.17 -2.80 2.21
C SER A 293 -18.13 -1.32 1.81
N GLU A 294 -18.31 -0.39 2.74
CA GLU A 294 -18.11 1.05 2.47
C GLU A 294 -16.66 1.37 2.07
N VAL A 295 -15.67 0.69 2.67
CA VAL A 295 -14.25 0.84 2.30
C VAL A 295 -14.01 0.28 0.90
N LEU A 296 -14.50 -0.92 0.61
CA LEU A 296 -14.31 -1.61 -0.67
C LEU A 296 -15.07 -0.95 -1.84
N GLN A 297 -16.08 -0.12 -1.55
CA GLN A 297 -16.68 0.77 -2.56
C GLN A 297 -15.72 1.88 -3.02
N LEU A 298 -14.81 2.31 -2.14
CA LEU A 298 -13.83 3.35 -2.43
C LEU A 298 -12.51 2.74 -2.93
N GLU A 299 -12.10 1.61 -2.35
CA GLU A 299 -10.87 0.88 -2.66
C GLU A 299 -11.18 -0.61 -2.82
N PRO A 300 -11.63 -1.07 -4.01
CA PRO A 300 -11.98 -2.47 -4.25
C PRO A 300 -10.82 -3.45 -3.99
N ASP A 301 -9.60 -2.98 -4.21
CA ASP A 301 -8.36 -3.77 -4.09
C ASP A 301 -7.76 -3.72 -2.67
N ASN A 302 -8.48 -3.16 -1.68
CA ASN A 302 -7.98 -3.09 -0.31
C ASN A 302 -7.95 -4.49 0.35
N VAL A 303 -6.77 -5.09 0.33
CA VAL A 303 -6.50 -6.44 0.85
C VAL A 303 -6.91 -6.61 2.32
N ASN A 304 -6.68 -5.61 3.16
CA ASN A 304 -7.04 -5.70 4.59
C ASN A 304 -8.56 -5.73 4.78
N ALA A 305 -9.28 -4.84 4.09
CA ALA A 305 -10.73 -4.79 4.17
C ALA A 305 -11.40 -6.06 3.60
N LEU A 306 -10.84 -6.65 2.53
CA LEU A 306 -11.29 -7.95 2.00
C LEU A 306 -11.11 -9.07 3.04
N LYS A 307 -9.93 -9.16 3.66
CA LYS A 307 -9.63 -10.18 4.69
C LYS A 307 -10.56 -10.04 5.90
N ASP A 308 -10.68 -8.81 6.43
CA ASP A 308 -11.51 -8.56 7.62
C ASP A 308 -13.01 -8.79 7.33
N ARG A 309 -13.49 -8.51 6.11
CA ARG A 309 -14.86 -8.83 5.69
C ARG A 309 -15.09 -10.33 5.49
N ALA A 310 -14.12 -11.03 4.89
CA ALA A 310 -14.17 -12.48 4.74
C ALA A 310 -14.22 -13.18 6.11
N GLU A 311 -13.44 -12.72 7.09
CA GLU A 311 -13.53 -13.21 8.48
C GLU A 311 -14.94 -13.00 9.08
N ALA A 312 -15.57 -11.85 8.84
CA ALA A 312 -16.94 -11.59 9.28
C ALA A 312 -17.96 -12.51 8.59
N TYR A 313 -17.82 -12.77 7.28
CA TYR A 313 -18.66 -13.72 6.56
C TYR A 313 -18.51 -15.16 7.08
N LEU A 314 -17.32 -15.57 7.51
CA LEU A 314 -17.12 -16.87 8.13
C LEU A 314 -17.91 -17.02 9.45
N ILE A 315 -18.07 -15.95 10.23
CA ILE A 315 -18.86 -15.95 11.46
C ILE A 315 -20.36 -16.09 11.15
N GLU A 316 -20.83 -15.45 10.09
CA GLU A 316 -22.22 -15.53 9.61
C GLU A 316 -22.51 -16.77 8.76
N GLU A 317 -21.55 -17.70 8.65
CA GLU A 317 -21.64 -18.92 7.83
C GLU A 317 -21.90 -18.65 6.32
N MET A 318 -21.56 -17.44 5.85
CA MET A 318 -21.64 -16.99 4.46
C MET A 318 -20.35 -17.39 3.71
N TYR A 319 -20.15 -18.69 3.52
CA TYR A 319 -18.87 -19.22 3.06
C TYR A 319 -18.55 -18.88 1.60
N ASP A 320 -19.55 -18.79 0.73
CA ASP A 320 -19.35 -18.45 -0.69
C ASP A 320 -18.82 -17.01 -0.83
N GLU A 321 -19.40 -16.07 -0.09
CA GLU A 321 -18.95 -14.68 -0.03
C GLU A 321 -17.55 -14.54 0.60
N ALA A 322 -17.26 -15.32 1.65
CA ALA A 322 -15.93 -15.35 2.25
C ALA A 322 -14.85 -15.84 1.26
N ILE A 323 -15.15 -16.87 0.49
CA ILE A 323 -14.24 -17.40 -0.55
C ILE A 323 -13.99 -16.34 -1.62
N GLN A 324 -15.04 -15.68 -2.10
CA GLN A 324 -14.93 -14.63 -3.10
C GLN A 324 -14.03 -13.47 -2.64
N ASP A 325 -14.17 -13.02 -1.39
CA ASP A 325 -13.32 -11.96 -0.84
C ASP A 325 -11.85 -12.40 -0.71
N TYR A 326 -11.58 -13.65 -0.30
CA TYR A 326 -10.22 -14.17 -0.24
C TYR A 326 -9.60 -14.35 -1.63
N GLU A 327 -10.37 -14.78 -2.64
CA GLU A 327 -9.90 -14.87 -4.03
C GLU A 327 -9.53 -13.50 -4.57
N ALA A 328 -10.38 -12.48 -4.38
CA ALA A 328 -10.07 -11.10 -4.75
C ALA A 328 -8.83 -10.57 -4.03
N ALA A 329 -8.65 -10.91 -2.75
CA ALA A 329 -7.45 -10.53 -2.00
C ALA A 329 -6.20 -11.24 -2.52
N GLN A 330 -6.33 -12.49 -2.98
CA GLN A 330 -5.23 -13.29 -3.52
C GLN A 330 -4.72 -12.75 -4.86
N GLU A 331 -5.60 -12.19 -5.71
CA GLU A 331 -5.21 -11.54 -6.97
C GLU A 331 -4.25 -10.36 -6.76
N GLN A 332 -4.41 -9.64 -5.64
CA GLN A 332 -3.54 -8.52 -5.28
C GLN A 332 -2.23 -8.96 -4.61
N ASN A 333 -2.23 -10.15 -3.97
CA ASN A 333 -1.10 -10.61 -3.16
C ASN A 333 -0.98 -12.14 -3.12
N GLU A 334 -0.42 -12.72 -4.19
CA GLU A 334 -0.37 -14.17 -4.41
C GLU A 334 0.32 -14.99 -3.29
N ASN A 335 1.25 -14.34 -2.56
CA ASN A 335 2.11 -15.00 -1.58
C ASN A 335 1.74 -14.74 -0.10
N ASP A 336 0.62 -14.08 0.18
CA ASP A 336 0.18 -13.88 1.58
C ASP A 336 -0.35 -15.21 2.17
N GLN A 337 0.36 -15.73 3.17
CA GLN A 337 -0.02 -16.94 3.89
C GLN A 337 -1.39 -16.83 4.56
N GLN A 338 -1.74 -15.66 5.09
CA GLN A 338 -3.02 -15.46 5.79
C GLN A 338 -4.21 -15.59 4.84
N ILE A 339 -4.07 -15.09 3.60
CA ILE A 339 -5.12 -15.20 2.57
C ILE A 339 -5.32 -16.66 2.19
N ARG A 340 -4.22 -17.39 1.95
CA ARG A 340 -4.27 -18.81 1.59
C ARG A 340 -4.89 -19.68 2.69
N GLU A 341 -4.47 -19.48 3.93
CA GLU A 341 -5.04 -20.19 5.09
C GLU A 341 -6.52 -19.85 5.30
N GLY A 342 -6.89 -18.58 5.11
CA GLY A 342 -8.28 -18.11 5.16
C GLY A 342 -9.15 -18.76 4.09
N LEU A 343 -8.68 -18.79 2.84
CA LEU A 343 -9.35 -19.42 1.70
C LEU A 343 -9.54 -20.93 1.91
N GLU A 344 -8.47 -21.64 2.30
CA GLU A 344 -8.53 -23.08 2.61
C GLU A 344 -9.51 -23.38 3.76
N LYS A 345 -9.54 -22.52 4.79
CA LYS A 345 -10.50 -22.62 5.89
C LYS A 345 -11.93 -22.41 5.40
N ALA A 346 -12.18 -21.39 4.59
CA ALA A 346 -13.50 -21.08 4.04
C ALA A 346 -14.02 -22.22 3.15
N GLN A 347 -13.19 -22.73 2.23
CA GLN A 347 -13.52 -23.88 1.36
C GLN A 347 -13.79 -25.16 2.17
N ARG A 348 -13.00 -25.42 3.22
CA ARG A 348 -13.23 -26.56 4.11
C ARG A 348 -14.57 -26.46 4.84
N LEU A 349 -14.90 -25.27 5.34
CA LEU A 349 -16.18 -25.02 6.02
C LEU A 349 -17.36 -25.10 5.05
N LEU A 350 -17.22 -24.58 3.83
CA LEU A 350 -18.21 -24.75 2.76
C LEU A 350 -18.44 -26.24 2.44
N LYS A 351 -17.36 -27.02 2.26
CA LYS A 351 -17.49 -28.46 2.02
C LYS A 351 -18.14 -29.17 3.22
N GLN A 352 -17.87 -28.73 4.44
CA GLN A 352 -18.50 -29.27 5.64
C GLN A 352 -19.98 -28.90 5.75
N SER A 353 -20.38 -27.69 5.33
CA SER A 353 -21.77 -27.23 5.37
C SER A 353 -22.64 -27.88 4.29
N GLN A 354 -22.04 -28.20 3.13
CA GLN A 354 -22.70 -28.95 2.06
C GLN A 354 -22.90 -30.44 2.39
N LYS A 355 -22.05 -31.01 3.25
CA LYS A 355 -22.18 -32.40 3.70
C LYS A 355 -23.43 -32.58 4.57
N ARG A 356 -24.30 -33.52 4.18
CA ARG A 356 -25.48 -33.90 4.96
C ARG A 356 -25.09 -34.71 6.20
N ASP A 357 -25.40 -34.19 7.39
CA ASP A 357 -25.27 -34.97 8.63
C ASP A 357 -26.54 -35.77 8.90
N TYR A 358 -26.59 -37.02 8.43
CA TYR A 358 -27.73 -37.92 8.62
C TYR A 358 -28.09 -38.19 10.09
N TYR A 359 -27.10 -38.18 11.00
CA TYR A 359 -27.37 -38.37 12.43
C TYR A 359 -28.05 -37.14 13.02
N LYS A 360 -27.61 -35.93 12.62
CA LYS A 360 -28.23 -34.66 13.00
C LYS A 360 -29.65 -34.53 12.43
N ILE A 361 -29.88 -34.94 11.18
CA ILE A 361 -31.20 -34.95 10.53
C ILE A 361 -32.20 -35.81 11.32
N LEU A 362 -31.79 -37.02 11.74
CA LEU A 362 -32.66 -37.91 12.54
C LEU A 362 -32.63 -37.62 14.05
N GLY A 363 -31.75 -36.75 14.52
CA GLY A 363 -31.61 -36.40 15.95
C GLY A 363 -31.13 -37.58 16.81
N VAL A 364 -30.31 -38.47 16.26
CA VAL A 364 -29.78 -39.67 16.93
C VAL A 364 -28.27 -39.57 17.14
N LYS A 365 -27.74 -40.24 18.17
CA LYS A 365 -26.29 -40.28 18.40
C LYS A 365 -25.59 -41.12 17.32
N ARG A 366 -24.31 -40.85 17.04
CA ARG A 366 -23.51 -41.65 16.08
C ARG A 366 -23.44 -43.14 16.40
N ASN A 367 -23.56 -43.53 17.67
CA ASN A 367 -23.61 -44.93 18.10
C ASN A 367 -25.03 -45.51 18.18
N ALA A 368 -26.05 -44.81 17.66
CA ALA A 368 -27.44 -45.25 17.75
C ALA A 368 -27.66 -46.62 17.10
N LYS A 369 -28.46 -47.46 17.77
CA LYS A 369 -28.81 -48.78 17.24
C LYS A 369 -29.82 -48.64 16.10
N LYS A 370 -29.86 -49.62 15.19
CA LYS A 370 -30.81 -49.63 14.05
C LYS A 370 -32.27 -49.42 14.47
N GLN A 371 -32.68 -49.95 15.62
CA GLN A 371 -34.02 -49.75 16.19
C GLN A 371 -34.29 -48.28 16.58
N GLU A 372 -33.29 -47.58 17.11
CA GLU A 372 -33.40 -46.16 17.50
C GLU A 372 -33.50 -45.26 16.27
N ILE A 373 -32.72 -45.56 15.22
CA ILE A 373 -32.78 -44.88 13.92
C ILE A 373 -34.17 -45.04 13.29
N ILE A 374 -34.72 -46.26 13.27
CA ILE A 374 -36.07 -46.52 12.73
C ILE A 374 -37.15 -45.81 13.56
N LYS A 375 -36.99 -45.78 14.90
CA LYS A 375 -37.93 -45.09 15.79
C LYS A 375 -37.92 -43.57 15.57
N ALA A 376 -36.74 -42.98 15.44
CA ALA A 376 -36.58 -41.56 15.14
C ALA A 376 -37.16 -41.19 13.76
N TYR A 377 -36.87 -42.00 12.74
CA TYR A 377 -37.46 -41.87 11.41
C TYR A 377 -38.98 -41.88 11.45
N ARG A 378 -39.61 -42.88 12.09
CA ARG A 378 -41.09 -42.96 12.16
C ARG A 378 -41.71 -41.72 12.79
N LYS A 379 -41.08 -41.18 13.84
CA LYS A 379 -41.55 -39.97 14.52
C LYS A 379 -41.44 -38.75 13.60
N LEU A 380 -40.30 -38.56 12.95
CA LEU A 380 -40.05 -37.40 12.08
C LEU A 380 -40.82 -37.48 10.77
N ALA A 381 -40.96 -38.68 10.17
CA ALA A 381 -41.75 -38.91 8.98
C ALA A 381 -43.25 -38.64 9.23
N LEU A 382 -43.79 -39.03 10.39
CA LEU A 382 -45.16 -38.68 10.76
C LEU A 382 -45.32 -37.17 10.98
N GLN A 383 -44.32 -36.49 11.53
CA GLN A 383 -44.37 -35.05 11.80
C GLN A 383 -44.27 -34.20 10.53
N TRP A 384 -43.34 -34.55 9.63
CA TRP A 384 -43.00 -33.79 8.43
C TRP A 384 -43.68 -34.31 7.16
N HIS A 385 -44.70 -35.16 7.28
CA HIS A 385 -45.47 -35.59 6.11
C HIS A 385 -46.18 -34.38 5.46
N PRO A 386 -46.11 -34.18 4.13
CA PRO A 386 -46.73 -33.03 3.45
C PRO A 386 -48.23 -32.87 3.72
N ASP A 387 -48.95 -33.96 4.00
CA ASP A 387 -50.38 -33.95 4.34
C ASP A 387 -50.70 -33.23 5.66
N ASN A 388 -49.71 -33.02 6.54
CA ASN A 388 -49.91 -32.30 7.80
C ASN A 388 -49.91 -30.78 7.63
N PHE A 389 -49.54 -30.27 6.46
CA PHE A 389 -49.36 -28.83 6.21
C PHE A 389 -50.39 -28.35 5.18
N GLN A 390 -50.95 -27.17 5.39
CA GLN A 390 -52.06 -26.65 4.59
C GLN A 390 -51.62 -25.66 3.53
N SER A 391 -50.58 -24.85 3.80
CA SER A 391 -50.04 -23.88 2.84
C SER A 391 -49.03 -24.51 1.89
N GLU A 392 -48.99 -24.02 0.65
CA GLU A 392 -48.09 -24.53 -0.40
C GLU A 392 -46.61 -24.31 -0.05
N GLU A 393 -46.28 -23.20 0.62
CA GLU A 393 -44.91 -22.92 1.09
C GLU A 393 -44.48 -23.88 2.21
N GLU A 394 -45.36 -24.18 3.16
CA GLU A 394 -45.07 -25.14 4.23
C GLU A 394 -44.98 -26.57 3.71
N LYS A 395 -45.83 -26.95 2.75
CA LYS A 395 -45.74 -28.25 2.06
C LYS A 395 -44.40 -28.43 1.38
N LYS A 396 -43.92 -27.43 0.64
CA LYS A 396 -42.58 -27.47 0.01
C LYS A 396 -41.44 -27.58 1.03
N LYS A 397 -41.53 -26.87 2.16
CA LYS A 397 -40.54 -26.99 3.26
C LYS A 397 -40.59 -28.37 3.91
N ALA A 398 -41.78 -28.90 4.14
CA ALA A 398 -42.00 -30.22 4.71
C ALA A 398 -41.50 -31.33 3.78
N GLU A 399 -41.75 -31.20 2.48
CA GLU A 399 -41.27 -32.12 1.44
C GLU A 399 -39.74 -32.20 1.42
N LYS A 400 -39.04 -31.06 1.42
CA LYS A 400 -37.56 -31.03 1.51
C LYS A 400 -37.07 -31.77 2.76
N LYS A 401 -37.65 -31.49 3.93
CA LYS A 401 -37.28 -32.18 5.18
C LYS A 401 -37.61 -33.66 5.16
N PHE A 402 -38.75 -34.04 4.57
CA PHE A 402 -39.16 -35.44 4.46
C PHE A 402 -38.18 -36.23 3.60
N ILE A 403 -37.70 -35.63 2.49
CA ILE A 403 -36.65 -36.19 1.64
C ILE A 403 -35.36 -36.38 2.44
N ASP A 404 -34.92 -35.37 3.20
CA ASP A 404 -33.73 -35.48 4.06
C ASP A 404 -33.86 -36.60 5.11
N ILE A 405 -35.03 -36.70 5.76
CA ILE A 405 -35.34 -37.72 6.77
C ILE A 405 -35.32 -39.13 6.16
N ALA A 406 -35.86 -39.29 4.96
CA ALA A 406 -35.86 -40.56 4.24
C ALA A 406 -34.43 -40.99 3.84
N ALA A 407 -33.66 -40.07 3.27
CA ALA A 407 -32.26 -40.28 2.92
C ALA A 407 -31.43 -40.67 4.16
N ALA A 408 -31.62 -39.98 5.29
CA ALA A 408 -30.93 -40.29 6.53
C ALA A 408 -31.26 -41.69 7.06
N LYS A 409 -32.52 -42.12 6.97
CA LYS A 409 -32.89 -43.49 7.36
C LYS A 409 -32.24 -44.51 6.44
N GLU A 410 -32.20 -44.27 5.14
CA GLU A 410 -31.62 -45.19 4.17
C GLU A 410 -30.14 -45.43 4.48
N VAL A 411 -29.35 -44.35 4.57
CA VAL A 411 -27.91 -44.42 4.87
C VAL A 411 -27.63 -45.05 6.22
N LEU A 412 -28.33 -44.62 7.29
CA LEU A 412 -28.00 -45.10 8.64
C LEU A 412 -28.55 -46.50 8.97
N SER A 413 -29.54 -46.99 8.22
CA SER A 413 -30.14 -48.31 8.47
C SER A 413 -29.44 -49.46 7.75
N ASP A 414 -28.68 -49.16 6.69
CA ASP A 414 -27.84 -50.10 5.96
C ASP A 414 -26.41 -50.12 6.57
N PRO A 415 -25.89 -51.28 7.01
CA PRO A 415 -24.58 -51.35 7.65
C PRO A 415 -23.41 -50.91 6.76
N GLU A 416 -23.48 -51.13 5.44
CA GLU A 416 -22.41 -50.77 4.50
C GLU A 416 -22.45 -49.27 4.20
N MET A 417 -23.64 -48.72 3.93
CA MET A 417 -23.81 -47.29 3.67
C MET A 417 -23.47 -46.46 4.91
N ARG A 418 -23.89 -46.92 6.10
CA ARG A 418 -23.53 -46.30 7.37
C ARG A 418 -22.03 -46.32 7.60
N ARG A 419 -21.37 -47.44 7.30
CA ARG A 419 -19.91 -47.54 7.44
C ARG A 419 -19.20 -46.57 6.52
N LYS A 420 -19.58 -46.48 5.24
CA LYS A 420 -19.03 -45.48 4.29
C LYS A 420 -19.19 -44.06 4.82
N PHE A 421 -20.38 -43.74 5.30
CA PHE A 421 -20.68 -42.44 5.90
C PHE A 421 -19.85 -42.15 7.16
N ASP A 422 -19.69 -43.14 8.04
CA ASP A 422 -18.86 -43.04 9.24
C ASP A 422 -17.37 -42.92 8.91
N ASP A 423 -16.92 -43.53 7.80
CA ASP A 423 -15.57 -43.44 7.24
C ASP A 423 -15.33 -42.10 6.49
N GLY A 424 -16.35 -41.23 6.37
CA GLY A 424 -16.25 -39.87 5.84
C GLY A 424 -16.66 -39.70 4.37
N GLU A 425 -17.12 -40.77 3.73
CA GLU A 425 -17.67 -40.82 2.38
C GLU A 425 -19.19 -40.77 2.43
N ASP A 426 -19.82 -39.74 1.87
CA ASP A 426 -21.28 -39.69 1.82
C ASP A 426 -21.78 -40.61 0.67
N PRO A 427 -22.45 -41.72 0.98
CA PRO A 427 -22.82 -42.71 -0.03
C PRO A 427 -23.96 -42.23 -0.95
N LEU A 428 -24.55 -41.06 -0.66
CA LEU A 428 -25.54 -40.40 -1.52
C LEU A 428 -24.98 -39.14 -2.21
N ASP A 429 -23.69 -38.83 -2.05
CA ASP A 429 -23.06 -37.66 -2.66
C ASP A 429 -22.66 -37.92 -4.13
N ALA A 430 -22.93 -36.94 -4.99
CA ALA A 430 -22.84 -37.09 -6.44
C ALA A 430 -21.38 -37.19 -6.94
N GLU A 431 -20.43 -36.60 -6.22
CA GLU A 431 -19.00 -36.65 -6.56
C GLU A 431 -18.36 -38.02 -6.26
N THR A 432 -18.87 -38.75 -5.26
CA THR A 432 -18.35 -40.08 -4.90
C THR A 432 -18.75 -41.17 -5.92
N GLN A 433 -19.65 -40.86 -6.84
CA GLN A 433 -20.05 -41.72 -7.97
C GLN A 433 -19.27 -41.48 -9.28
N GLN A 434 -18.28 -40.57 -9.33
CA GLN A 434 -17.48 -40.33 -10.55
C GLN A 434 -16.38 -41.39 -10.83
N GLY A 435 -16.34 -42.49 -10.07
CA GLY A 435 -15.39 -43.59 -10.24
C GLY A 435 -15.85 -44.76 -11.13
N GLY A 436 -16.96 -44.64 -11.86
CA GLY A 436 -17.38 -45.69 -12.79
C GLY A 436 -18.77 -45.51 -13.39
N GLY A 437 -18.81 -45.11 -14.66
CA GLY A 437 -19.87 -45.45 -15.61
C GLY A 437 -21.28 -44.91 -15.34
N SER A 438 -21.72 -44.02 -16.24
CA SER A 438 -23.10 -43.60 -16.51
C SER A 438 -23.76 -42.65 -15.50
N ASN A 439 -24.10 -41.47 -16.02
CA ASN A 439 -24.83 -40.39 -15.35
C ASN A 439 -26.33 -40.75 -15.22
N PRO A 440 -26.91 -41.01 -14.02
CA PRO A 440 -28.32 -41.38 -13.91
C PRO A 440 -29.22 -40.29 -13.29
N PHE A 441 -28.69 -39.19 -12.74
CA PHE A 441 -29.50 -38.34 -11.85
C PHE A 441 -30.38 -37.27 -12.51
N HIS A 442 -30.17 -36.94 -13.79
CA HIS A 442 -31.06 -36.01 -14.51
C HIS A 442 -32.20 -36.68 -15.30
N ARG A 443 -32.28 -38.02 -15.30
CA ARG A 443 -33.33 -38.78 -16.01
C ARG A 443 -34.03 -39.86 -15.16
N SER A 444 -33.76 -39.98 -13.86
CA SER A 444 -34.13 -41.19 -13.09
C SER A 444 -35.00 -40.95 -11.85
N TRP A 445 -35.78 -39.86 -11.78
CA TRP A 445 -36.87 -39.77 -10.80
C TRP A 445 -38.11 -40.59 -11.22
N ASP A 446 -38.40 -40.67 -12.53
CA ASP A 446 -39.52 -41.49 -13.05
C ASP A 446 -39.17 -42.98 -13.24
N SER A 447 -37.90 -43.38 -13.10
CA SER A 447 -37.42 -44.75 -13.35
C SER A 447 -36.80 -45.45 -12.13
N TRP A 448 -37.05 -44.97 -10.90
CA TRP A 448 -36.69 -45.71 -9.69
C TRP A 448 -37.69 -46.85 -9.47
N GLN A 449 -37.39 -48.04 -10.00
CA GLN A 449 -38.13 -49.28 -9.72
C GLN A 449 -37.98 -49.63 -8.23
N GLY A 450 -38.82 -49.04 -7.37
CA GLY A 450 -38.97 -49.50 -5.99
C GLY A 450 -39.44 -48.48 -4.95
N PHE A 451 -39.32 -47.18 -5.20
CA PHE A 451 -39.72 -46.18 -4.19
C PHE A 451 -40.08 -44.86 -4.85
N ASN A 452 -41.37 -44.76 -5.18
CA ASN A 452 -42.01 -43.49 -5.44
C ASN A 452 -42.98 -43.27 -4.26
N PRO A 453 -42.60 -42.50 -3.22
CA PRO A 453 -43.38 -42.43 -1.98
C PRO A 453 -44.76 -41.78 -2.17
N PHE A 454 -45.04 -41.24 -3.36
CA PHE A 454 -46.29 -40.57 -3.72
C PHE A 454 -47.01 -41.17 -4.96
N SER A 455 -46.53 -42.28 -5.55
CA SER A 455 -47.19 -42.90 -6.72
C SER A 455 -47.99 -44.16 -6.36
N SER A 456 -49.28 -44.11 -6.69
CA SER A 456 -50.32 -45.10 -6.41
C SER A 456 -50.23 -46.39 -7.28
N GLY A 457 -49.03 -46.94 -7.53
CA GLY A 457 -48.89 -48.05 -8.50
C GLY A 457 -47.71 -49.02 -8.38
N GLY A 458 -46.84 -48.94 -7.36
CA GLY A 458 -45.71 -49.87 -7.17
C GLY A 458 -46.04 -51.11 -6.32
N PRO A 459 -45.20 -52.18 -6.34
CA PRO A 459 -45.50 -53.48 -5.73
C PRO A 459 -45.53 -53.48 -4.18
N PHE A 460 -45.30 -52.34 -3.53
CA PHE A 460 -45.45 -52.15 -2.09
C PHE A 460 -46.77 -51.46 -1.77
N ARG A 461 -47.82 -52.24 -1.49
CA ARG A 461 -49.01 -51.73 -0.79
C ARG A 461 -48.62 -51.38 0.64
N PHE A 462 -48.50 -50.09 0.97
CA PHE A 462 -48.55 -49.64 2.37
C PHE A 462 -50.02 -49.59 2.83
N LYS A 463 -50.54 -50.72 3.33
CA LYS A 463 -51.74 -50.71 4.18
C LYS A 463 -51.30 -50.49 5.62
N PHE A 464 -51.58 -49.32 6.19
CA PHE A 464 -51.59 -49.17 7.64
C PHE A 464 -52.85 -49.84 8.18
N HIS A 465 -52.69 -50.87 9.02
CA HIS A 465 -53.74 -51.35 9.90
C HIS A 465 -53.49 -50.74 11.27
N PHE A 466 -54.37 -49.83 11.67
CA PHE A 466 -54.49 -49.39 13.05
C PHE A 466 -55.45 -50.35 13.74
N ASN A 467 -54.94 -51.08 14.73
CA ASN A 467 -55.75 -51.66 15.78
C ASN A 467 -55.64 -50.78 17.01
#